data_AF-A0A5N9D083-F1
#
_entry.id   AF-A0A5N9D083-F1
#
_cell.length_a   1.000
_cell.length_b   1.000
_cell.length_c   1.000
_cell.angle_alpha   90.00
_cell.angle_beta   90.00
_cell.angle_gamma   90.00
#
_symmetry.space_group_name_H-M   'P 1'
#
loop_
_entity.id
_entity.type
_entity.pdbx_description
1 polymer ?
#
loop_
_entity_poly.entity_id
_entity_poly.type
_entity_poly.pdbx_seq_one_letter_code
_entity_poly.pdbx_strand_id
1 'polypeptide(L)' 'FTLYASTRRGRRPGFTDAARPEMAGPMFEQLVEAFRFSGLPVATGEFGAPMNVEIENAGPVTIVLDSAERDTPRRS' A
#
# COMPACT_ATOMS: atom_id res chain seq x y z
N PHE A 1 -3.24 4.80 -0.35
CA PHE A 1 -2.93 5.99 -1.19
C PHE A 1 -1.85 6.89 -0.56
N THR A 2 -1.83 7.09 0.76
CA THR A 2 -0.86 7.97 1.44
C THR A 2 0.60 7.55 1.31
N LEU A 3 0.89 6.28 1.00
CA LEU A 3 2.25 5.83 0.64
C LEU A 3 2.83 6.54 -0.58
N TYR A 4 1.99 7.05 -1.49
CA TYR A 4 2.38 7.87 -2.65
C TYR A 4 2.44 9.38 -2.32
N ALA A 5 2.48 9.77 -1.05
CA ALA A 5 2.56 11.18 -0.67
C ALA A 5 3.89 11.81 -1.11
N SER A 6 3.82 12.87 -1.90
CA SER A 6 4.94 13.77 -2.14
C SER A 6 4.99 14.85 -1.08
N THR A 7 6.04 14.82 -0.24
CA THR A 7 6.28 15.76 0.86
C THR A 7 7.39 16.77 0.54
N ARG A 8 7.85 16.82 -0.72
CA ARG A 8 8.99 17.64 -1.14
C ARG A 8 8.74 19.15 -1.12
N ARG A 9 7.47 19.60 -1.11
CA ARG A 9 7.11 21.03 -1.20
C ARG A 9 6.08 21.42 -0.14
N GLY A 10 6.47 22.32 0.77
CA GLY A 10 5.59 22.90 1.78
C GLY A 10 5.16 21.91 2.87
N ARG A 11 4.10 22.27 3.63
CA ARG A 11 3.58 21.49 4.76
C ARG A 11 2.42 20.55 4.40
N ARG A 12 1.84 20.69 3.21
CA ARG A 12 0.72 19.86 2.74
C ARG A 12 1.24 18.80 1.76
N PRO A 13 1.12 17.50 2.07
CA PRO A 13 1.49 16.46 1.12
C PRO A 13 0.62 16.50 -0.14
N GLY A 14 1.25 16.30 -1.29
CA GLY A 14 0.56 16.06 -2.56
C GLY A 14 0.43 14.56 -2.83
N PHE A 15 -0.57 14.15 -3.62
CA PHE A 15 -0.85 12.73 -3.91
C PHE A 15 -1.02 12.48 -5.42
N THR A 16 -0.35 13.26 -6.25
CA THR A 16 -0.49 13.21 -7.72
C THR A 16 -0.20 11.83 -8.29
N ASP A 17 0.73 11.09 -7.68
CA ASP A 17 1.15 9.76 -8.15
C ASP A 17 0.24 8.63 -7.65
N ALA A 18 -0.70 8.92 -6.74
CA ALA A 18 -1.69 7.94 -6.30
C ALA A 18 -2.78 7.78 -7.37
N ALA A 19 -3.14 6.54 -7.70
CA ALA A 19 -4.28 6.26 -8.56
C ALA A 19 -5.59 6.83 -7.96
N ARG A 20 -6.49 7.31 -8.83
CA ARG A 20 -7.82 7.78 -8.40
C ARG A 20 -8.66 6.64 -7.82
N PRO A 21 -9.62 6.93 -6.91
CA PRO A 21 -10.43 5.90 -6.25
C PRO A 21 -11.15 4.96 -7.22
N GLU A 22 -11.65 5.48 -8.34
CA GLU A 22 -12.38 4.70 -9.35
C GLU A 22 -11.51 3.62 -10.02
N MET A 23 -10.18 3.84 -10.06
CA MET A 23 -9.21 2.87 -10.55
C MET A 23 -8.66 2.01 -9.40
N ALA A 24 -8.36 2.63 -8.26
CA ALA A 24 -7.69 1.98 -7.15
C ALA A 24 -8.57 0.94 -6.43
N GLY A 25 -9.89 1.16 -6.35
CA GLY A 25 -10.83 0.21 -5.75
C GLY A 25 -10.81 -1.16 -6.44
N PRO A 26 -11.08 -1.23 -7.76
CA PRO A 26 -10.98 -2.48 -8.50
C PRO A 26 -9.59 -3.14 -8.44
N MET A 27 -8.52 -2.34 -8.47
CA MET A 27 -7.15 -2.88 -8.35
C MET A 27 -6.89 -3.48 -6.96
N PHE A 28 -7.42 -2.87 -5.90
CA PHE A 28 -7.33 -3.39 -4.54
C PHE A 28 -8.05 -4.74 -4.41
N GLU A 29 -9.27 -4.84 -4.94
CA GLU A 29 -10.04 -6.09 -4.93
C GLU A 29 -9.31 -7.22 -5.67
N GLN A 30 -8.78 -6.93 -6.86
CA GLN A 30 -7.99 -7.91 -7.64
C GLN A 30 -6.75 -8.39 -6.87
N LEU A 31 -6.06 -7.50 -6.17
CA LEU A 31 -4.90 -7.85 -5.34
C LEU A 31 -5.29 -8.76 -4.18
N VAL A 32 -6.37 -8.44 -3.48
CA VAL A 32 -6.89 -9.25 -2.37
C VAL A 32 -7.24 -10.66 -2.85
N GLU A 33 -7.91 -10.79 -4.00
CA GLU A 33 -8.24 -12.09 -4.58
C GLU A 33 -7.00 -12.89 -4.97
N ALA A 34 -5.98 -12.24 -5.55
CA ALA A 34 -4.71 -12.88 -5.86
C ALA A 34 -4.01 -13.41 -4.59
N PHE A 35 -4.06 -12.66 -3.47
CA PHE A 35 -3.52 -13.15 -2.20
C PHE A 35 -4.35 -14.27 -1.60
N ARG A 36 -5.68 -14.23 -1.69
CA ARG A 36 -6.53 -15.35 -1.23
C ARG A 36 -6.24 -16.63 -2.01
N PHE A 37 -5.94 -16.53 -3.30
CA PHE A 37 -5.55 -17.67 -4.13
C PHE A 37 -4.22 -18.32 -3.71
N SER A 38 -3.34 -17.59 -2.99
CA SER A 38 -2.09 -18.16 -2.46
C SER A 38 -2.29 -19.20 -1.35
N GLY A 39 -3.51 -19.33 -0.81
CA GLY A 39 -3.83 -20.23 0.30
C GLY A 39 -3.50 -19.66 1.68
N LEU A 40 -3.00 -18.43 1.75
CA LEU A 40 -2.76 -17.72 3.01
C LEU A 40 -4.08 -17.18 3.60
N PRO A 41 -4.20 -17.09 4.94
CA PRO A 41 -5.27 -16.32 5.57
C PRO A 41 -5.11 -14.84 5.23
N VAL A 42 -6.12 -14.26 4.56
CA VAL A 42 -6.11 -12.85 4.14
C VAL A 42 -7.32 -12.14 4.75
N ALA A 43 -7.04 -11.26 5.71
CA ALA A 43 -8.02 -10.30 6.24
C ALA A 43 -7.85 -8.94 5.55
N THR A 44 -8.94 -8.18 5.45
CA THR A 44 -8.95 -6.84 4.84
C THR A 44 -9.74 -5.86 5.69
N GLY A 45 -9.44 -4.57 5.55
CA GLY A 45 -10.36 -3.50 5.93
C GLY A 45 -11.38 -3.21 4.84
N GLU A 46 -11.93 -2.00 4.84
CA GLU A 46 -12.89 -1.50 3.85
C GLU A 46 -12.26 -0.36 3.02
N PHE A 47 -12.28 -0.49 1.69
CA PHE A 47 -11.67 0.49 0.80
C PHE A 47 -12.44 1.82 0.87
N GLY A 48 -11.72 2.92 1.08
CA GLY A 48 -12.29 4.27 1.12
C GLY A 48 -13.01 4.63 2.42
N ALA A 49 -13.17 3.69 3.36
CA ALA A 49 -13.76 3.93 4.65
C ALA A 49 -12.75 4.53 5.65
N PRO A 50 -13.19 5.35 6.61
CA PRO A 50 -12.37 5.71 7.77
C PRO A 50 -12.14 4.45 8.62
N MET A 51 -10.89 4.23 9.04
CA MET A 51 -10.50 3.03 9.80
C MET A 51 -9.57 3.39 10.95
N ASN A 52 -9.74 2.68 12.06
CA ASN A 52 -8.74 2.57 13.12
C ASN A 52 -8.06 1.21 12.97
N VAL A 53 -6.75 1.20 12.74
CA VAL A 53 -5.98 -0.03 12.53
C VAL A 53 -5.06 -0.24 13.73
N GLU A 54 -5.27 -1.34 14.45
CA GLU A 54 -4.40 -1.77 15.53
C GLU A 54 -3.33 -2.72 15.00
N ILE A 55 -2.08 -2.54 15.44
CA ILE A 55 -0.95 -3.38 15.03
C ILE A 55 -0.02 -3.63 16.22
N GLU A 56 0.27 -4.91 16.49
CA GLU A 56 1.30 -5.34 17.42
C GLU A 56 2.55 -5.75 16.63
N ASN A 57 3.54 -4.87 16.53
CA ASN A 57 4.76 -5.11 15.75
C ASN A 57 5.89 -5.64 16.64
N ALA A 58 5.89 -6.94 16.94
CA ALA A 58 6.92 -7.59 17.76
C ALA A 58 8.22 -7.83 16.96
N GLY A 59 9.27 -7.05 17.23
CA GLY A 59 10.57 -7.15 16.54
C GLY A 59 11.29 -5.81 16.34
N PRO A 60 10.58 -4.67 16.31
CA PRO A 60 9.72 -4.33 15.17
C PRO A 60 10.49 -4.42 13.85
N VAL A 61 9.91 -5.08 12.86
CA VAL A 61 10.48 -5.17 11.52
C VAL A 61 9.51 -4.54 10.53
N THR A 62 9.99 -3.56 9.78
CA THR A 62 9.21 -2.90 8.72
C THR A 62 9.96 -3.04 7.42
N ILE A 63 9.35 -3.70 6.44
CA ILE A 63 9.89 -3.87 5.08
C ILE A 63 9.00 -3.06 4.15
N VAL A 64 9.61 -2.16 3.38
CA VAL A 64 8.93 -1.40 2.32
C VAL A 64 9.24 -2.07 0.99
N LEU A 65 8.20 -2.28 0.19
CA LEU A 65 8.29 -2.86 -1.15
C LEU A 65 7.64 -1.91 -2.15
N ASP A 66 8.33 -1.65 -3.26
CA ASP A 66 7.79 -0.97 -4.42
C ASP A 66 7.96 -1.88 -5.65
N SER A 67 6.86 -2.16 -6.35
CA SER A 67 6.89 -2.96 -7.58
C SER A 67 7.77 -2.33 -8.67
N ALA A 68 7.90 -1.00 -8.69
CA ALA A 68 8.78 -0.31 -9.64
C ALA A 68 10.27 -0.58 -9.36
N GLU A 69 10.61 -0.99 -8.14
CA GLU A 69 11.99 -1.31 -7.73
C GLU A 69 12.31 -2.80 -7.81
N ARG A 70 11.35 -3.67 -8.12
CA ARG A 70 11.49 -5.13 -8.06
C ARG A 70 12.70 -5.67 -8.83
N ASP A 71 12.95 -5.12 -10.02
CA ASP A 71 14.04 -5.54 -10.90
C ASP A 71 15.24 -4.57 -10.85
N THR A 72 15.17 -3.55 -9.99
CA THR A 72 16.27 -2.61 -9.80
C THR A 72 17.36 -3.29 -9.00
N PRO A 73 18.60 -3.42 -9.52
CA PRO A 73 19.70 -3.98 -8.75
C PRO A 73 19.91 -3.16 -7.49
N ARG A 74 20.06 -3.81 -6.33
CA ARG A 74 20.47 -3.10 -5.11
C ARG A 74 21.78 -2.38 -5.42
N ARG A 75 21.79 -1.05 -5.35
CA ARG A 75 23.05 -0.29 -5.40
C ARG A 75 23.89 -0.73 -4.21
N SER A 76 25.07 -1.30 -4.51
CA SER A 76 26.13 -1.63 -3.56
C SER A 76 26.67 -0.38 -2.89
#